data_AF-A0A2S9FSV7-F1
#
_entry.id   AF-A0A2S9FSV7-F1
#
_cell.length_a   1.000
_cell.length_b   1.000
_cell.length_c   1.000
_cell.angle_alpha   90.00
_cell.angle_beta   90.00
_cell.angle_gamma   90.00
#
_symmetry.space_group_name_H-M   'P 1'
#
loop_
_entity.id
_entity.type
_entity.pdbx_description
1 polymer ?
#
loop_
_entity_poly.entity_id
_entity_poly.type
_entity_poly.pdbx_seq_one_letter_code
_entity_poly.pdbx_strand_id
1 'polypeptide(L)'
;EDGRATRSRHAAPASRAWMRVGAVLVAAALPAVLLYAVERPTAAASLELFDDFNGAAGTRPDSARWGYDVGGGGWGNDETQVYTDAPENAA
;
A
#
# COMPACT_ATOMS: atom_id res chain seq x y z
N GLU A 1 46.29 53.07 -45.25
CA GLU A 1 45.45 52.22 -46.11
C GLU A 1 45.68 50.77 -45.68
N ASP A 2 45.37 50.38 -44.45
CA ASP A 2 44.08 50.20 -43.77
C ASP A 2 43.15 49.15 -44.41
N GLY A 3 42.71 48.19 -43.58
CA GLY A 3 41.54 47.35 -43.86
C GLY A 3 41.73 45.87 -44.22
N ARG A 4 42.46 45.06 -43.44
CA ARG A 4 42.40 43.59 -43.54
C ARG A 4 41.03 43.09 -43.06
N ALA A 5 40.16 42.70 -43.99
CA ALA A 5 38.85 42.14 -43.71
C ALA A 5 38.92 40.86 -42.87
N THR A 6 38.58 40.95 -41.58
CA THR A 6 38.31 39.79 -40.73
C THR A 6 36.89 39.30 -40.96
N ARG A 7 36.74 38.24 -41.76
CA ARG A 7 35.47 37.54 -41.93
C ARG A 7 35.23 36.66 -40.70
N SER A 8 34.51 37.20 -39.71
CA SER A 8 34.09 36.50 -38.50
C SER A 8 33.22 35.30 -38.88
N ARG A 9 33.76 34.09 -38.73
CA ARG A 9 33.00 32.84 -38.94
C ARG A 9 32.09 32.61 -37.74
N HIS A 10 30.80 32.42 -38.02
CA HIS A 10 29.76 32.05 -37.08
C HIS A 10 30.12 30.80 -36.25
N ALA A 11 29.86 30.86 -34.93
CA ALA A 11 29.66 29.66 -34.12
C ALA A 11 28.72 29.94 -32.94
N ALA A 12 27.44 29.66 -33.13
CA ALA A 12 26.52 29.19 -32.08
C ALA A 12 25.53 28.24 -32.77
N PRO A 13 25.02 27.15 -32.13
CA PRO A 13 24.78 27.02 -30.71
C PRO A 13 25.14 25.63 -30.13
N ALA A 14 26.16 25.54 -29.27
CA ALA A 14 26.46 24.31 -28.52
C ALA A 14 25.52 24.06 -27.32
N SER A 15 24.46 24.87 -27.13
CA SER A 15 23.64 24.87 -25.91
C SER A 15 22.48 23.86 -25.92
N ARG A 16 22.06 23.33 -27.08
CA ARG A 16 20.85 22.48 -27.17
C ARG A 16 21.10 20.99 -26.92
N ALA A 17 22.31 20.50 -27.17
CA ALA A 17 22.65 19.08 -27.01
C ALA A 17 22.78 18.69 -25.53
N TRP A 18 23.36 19.57 -24.72
CA TRP A 18 23.62 19.34 -23.29
C TRP A 18 22.32 19.29 -22.47
N MET A 19 21.31 20.09 -22.85
CA MET A 19 20.00 20.08 -22.21
C MET A 19 19.21 18.77 -22.44
N ARG A 20 19.41 18.11 -23.59
CA ARG A 20 18.69 16.87 -23.94
C ARG A 20 19.24 15.65 -23.20
N VAL A 21 20.55 15.61 -22.97
CA VAL A 21 21.20 14.53 -22.19
C VAL A 21 20.84 14.63 -20.71
N GLY A 22 20.83 15.84 -20.14
CA GLY A 22 20.41 16.05 -18.75
C GLY A 22 18.96 15.65 -18.49
N ALA A 23 18.05 15.96 -19.42
CA ALA A 23 16.63 15.61 -19.29
C ALA A 23 16.37 14.08 -19.29
N VAL A 24 17.12 13.32 -20.09
CA VAL A 24 17.00 11.84 -20.14
C VAL A 24 17.49 11.19 -18.84
N LEU A 25 18.56 11.73 -18.24
CA LEU A 25 19.09 11.21 -16.97
C LEU A 25 18.13 11.44 -15.79
N VAL A 26 17.46 12.60 -15.74
CA VAL A 26 16.44 12.88 -14.71
C VAL A 26 15.19 12.02 -14.91
N ALA A 27 14.74 11.82 -16.15
CA ALA A 27 13.55 11.03 -16.46
C ALA A 27 13.72 9.53 -16.15
N ALA A 28 14.94 8.98 -16.18
CA ALA A 28 15.22 7.59 -15.84
C ALA A 28 15.51 7.38 -14.34
N ALA A 29 16.15 8.35 -13.67
CA ALA A 29 16.50 8.25 -12.26
C ALA A 29 15.28 8.35 -11.34
N LEU A 30 14.29 9.20 -11.68
CA LEU A 30 13.09 9.39 -10.87
C LEU A 30 12.23 8.13 -10.68
N PRO A 31 11.87 7.36 -11.73
CA PRO A 31 11.14 6.10 -11.54
C PRO A 31 11.97 5.06 -10.81
N ALA A 32 13.30 5.02 -11.00
CA ALA A 32 14.17 4.10 -10.25
C ALA A 32 14.24 4.44 -8.75
N VAL A 33 14.34 5.74 -8.40
CA VAL A 33 14.30 6.21 -7.01
C VAL A 33 12.92 5.98 -6.38
N LEU A 34 11.85 6.21 -7.13
CA LEU A 34 10.49 5.93 -6.67
C LEU A 34 10.27 4.43 -6.41
N LEU A 35 10.80 3.55 -7.26
CA LEU A 35 10.75 2.09 -7.07
C LEU A 35 11.62 1.60 -5.91
N TYR A 36 12.71 2.31 -5.59
CA TYR A 36 13.62 1.98 -4.50
C TYR A 36 13.14 2.53 -3.14
N ALA A 37 12.36 3.62 -3.14
CA ALA A 37 11.81 4.27 -1.95
C ALA A 37 10.49 3.66 -1.46
N VAL A 38 9.90 2.73 -2.22
CA VAL A 38 8.81 1.90 -1.68
C VAL A 38 9.41 0.94 -0.67
N GLU A 39 9.22 1.24 0.61
CA GLU A 39 9.44 0.28 1.69
C GLU A 39 8.65 -0.98 1.37
N ARG A 40 9.35 -2.07 1.06
CA ARG A 40 8.72 -3.38 1.04
C ARG A 40 8.35 -3.68 2.48
N PRO A 41 7.11 -4.06 2.80
CA PRO A 41 6.80 -4.54 4.13
C PRO A 41 7.70 -5.76 4.40
N THR A 42 8.77 -5.53 5.16
CA THR A 42 9.64 -6.58 5.71
C THR A 42 9.13 -7.08 7.05
N ALA A 43 7.93 -6.63 7.45
CA ALA A 43 7.25 -7.16 8.61
C ALA A 43 7.06 -8.65 8.41
N ALA A 44 7.85 -9.45 9.14
CA ALA A 44 7.46 -10.81 9.43
C ALA A 44 6.08 -10.71 10.06
N ALA A 45 5.06 -11.27 9.40
CA ALA A 45 3.70 -11.24 9.92
C ALA A 45 3.70 -11.88 11.31
N SER A 46 3.36 -11.12 12.34
CA SER A 46 3.09 -11.64 13.68
C SER A 46 1.67 -12.18 13.71
N LEU A 47 1.49 -13.34 14.31
CA LEU A 47 0.18 -13.92 14.56
C LEU A 47 -0.41 -13.24 15.80
N GLU A 48 -1.25 -12.22 15.60
CA GLU A 48 -1.85 -11.43 16.69
C GLU A 48 -3.03 -12.14 17.36
N LEU A 49 -3.80 -12.90 16.58
CA LEU A 49 -4.95 -13.65 17.06
C LEU A 49 -5.00 -14.99 16.35
N PHE A 50 -5.12 -16.06 17.14
CA PHE A 50 -5.33 -17.42 16.65
C PHE A 50 -6.16 -18.17 17.67
N ASP A 51 -7.20 -18.85 17.18
CA ASP A 51 -8.01 -19.80 17.95
C ASP A 51 -8.22 -21.03 17.06
N ASP A 52 -7.88 -22.21 17.58
CA ASP A 52 -7.97 -23.48 16.85
C ASP A 52 -9.30 -24.20 17.15
N PHE A 53 -10.14 -23.60 18.01
CA PHE A 53 -11.44 -24.14 18.42
C PHE A 53 -11.37 -25.58 18.96
N ASN A 54 -10.25 -25.91 19.60
CA ASN A 54 -10.08 -27.20 20.25
C ASN A 54 -10.94 -27.28 21.51
N GLY A 55 -11.69 -28.36 21.65
CA GLY A 55 -12.58 -28.60 22.79
C GLY A 55 -13.44 -29.84 22.56
N ALA A 56 -14.15 -30.27 23.59
CA ALA A 56 -15.22 -31.27 23.41
C ALA A 56 -16.37 -30.65 22.62
N ALA A 57 -17.21 -31.46 21.98
CA ALA A 57 -18.42 -30.95 21.32
C ALA A 57 -19.29 -30.16 22.31
N GLY A 58 -19.73 -28.96 21.92
CA GLY A 58 -20.47 -28.05 22.80
C GLY A 58 -19.58 -27.18 23.69
N THR A 59 -18.28 -27.11 23.41
CA THR A 59 -17.37 -26.19 24.12
C THR A 59 -17.48 -24.80 23.53
N ARG A 60 -17.87 -23.82 24.34
CA ARG A 60 -17.95 -22.43 23.92
C ARG A 60 -16.57 -21.92 23.43
N PRO A 61 -16.54 -21.03 22.40
CA PRO A 61 -15.35 -20.28 22.02
C PRO A 61 -14.67 -19.58 23.20
N ASP A 62 -13.34 -19.39 23.12
CA ASP A 62 -12.57 -18.74 24.18
C ASP A 62 -13.03 -17.28 24.38
N SER A 63 -13.56 -16.97 25.57
CA SER A 63 -14.08 -15.64 25.91
C SER A 63 -13.01 -14.56 26.04
N ALA A 64 -11.73 -14.94 26.09
CA ALA A 64 -10.62 -13.99 25.99
C ALA A 64 -10.41 -13.48 24.54
N ARG A 65 -10.96 -14.19 23.54
CA ARG A 65 -10.84 -13.86 22.11
C ARG A 65 -12.18 -13.43 21.50
N TRP A 66 -13.29 -13.99 21.97
CA TRP A 66 -14.60 -13.84 21.37
C TRP A 66 -15.62 -13.28 22.35
N GLY A 67 -16.47 -12.38 21.86
CA GLY A 67 -17.67 -11.89 22.54
C GLY A 67 -18.92 -12.21 21.74
N TYR A 68 -20.09 -12.13 22.38
CA TYR A 68 -21.38 -12.36 21.74
C TYR A 68 -22.18 -11.07 21.67
N ASP A 69 -22.68 -10.77 20.48
CA ASP A 69 -23.77 -9.82 20.31
C ASP A 69 -25.10 -10.56 20.47
N VAL A 70 -25.94 -10.09 21.39
CA VAL A 70 -27.20 -10.76 21.74
C VAL A 70 -28.39 -9.83 21.52
N GLY A 71 -29.49 -10.42 21.07
CA GLY A 71 -30.73 -9.70 20.77
C GLY A 71 -31.25 -9.95 19.36
N GLY A 72 -32.47 -9.46 19.13
CA GLY A 72 -33.09 -9.39 17.80
C GLY A 72 -33.39 -7.93 17.45
N GLY A 73 -34.23 -7.72 16.44
CA GLY A 73 -34.63 -6.38 16.01
C GLY A 73 -33.98 -5.91 14.70
N GLY A 74 -33.60 -6.86 13.86
CA GLY A 74 -33.32 -6.58 12.45
C GLY A 74 -31.86 -6.32 12.11
N TRP A 75 -31.01 -5.91 13.06
CA TRP A 75 -29.55 -5.66 12.87
C TRP A 75 -29.19 -4.77 11.67
N GLY A 76 -30.12 -3.93 11.22
CA GLY A 76 -29.97 -3.01 10.08
C GLY A 76 -30.41 -3.58 8.73
N ASN A 77 -30.94 -4.80 8.69
CA ASN A 77 -31.30 -5.53 7.46
C ASN A 77 -32.53 -6.44 7.62
N ASP A 78 -33.47 -6.06 8.51
CA ASP A 78 -34.75 -6.76 8.74
C ASP A 78 -34.60 -8.25 9.09
N GLU A 79 -33.50 -8.63 9.74
CA GLU A 79 -33.31 -9.97 10.30
C GLU A 79 -34.40 -10.32 11.33
N THR A 80 -34.94 -11.54 11.19
CA THR A 80 -35.99 -12.07 12.08
C THR A 80 -35.42 -12.89 13.22
N GLN A 81 -34.14 -13.22 13.16
CA GLN A 81 -33.42 -14.00 14.15
C GLN A 81 -33.22 -13.21 15.45
N VAL A 82 -33.06 -13.95 16.55
CA VAL A 82 -32.62 -13.43 17.85
C VAL A 82 -31.30 -14.14 18.18
N TYR A 83 -30.20 -13.39 18.19
CA TYR A 83 -28.90 -13.91 18.59
C TYR A 83 -28.83 -14.10 20.10
N THR A 84 -28.20 -15.20 20.53
CA THR A 84 -28.02 -15.52 21.96
C THR A 84 -26.61 -16.07 22.19
N ASP A 85 -26.18 -16.10 23.45
CA ASP A 85 -24.93 -16.73 23.89
C ASP A 85 -25.11 -18.19 24.34
N ALA A 86 -26.23 -18.81 23.95
CA ALA A 86 -26.53 -20.20 24.27
C ALA A 86 -25.59 -21.13 23.47
N PRO A 87 -24.99 -22.17 24.08
CA PRO A 87 -24.05 -23.05 23.39
C PRO A 87 -24.71 -23.84 22.26
N GLU A 88 -26.02 -23.99 22.26
CA GLU A 88 -26.79 -24.55 21.15
C GLU A 88 -26.69 -23.70 19.87
N ASN A 89 -26.42 -22.40 20.01
CA ASN A 89 -26.26 -21.47 18.89
C ASN A 89 -24.80 -21.30 18.46
N ALA A 90 -23.83 -21.44 19.38
CA ALA A 90 -22.40 -21.35 19.07
C ALA A 90 -21.52 -22.05 20.14
N ALA A 91 -20.98 -23.22 19.80
CA ALA A 91 -20.07 -24.03 20.63
C ALA A 91 -19.34 -25.12 19.80
#